data_AF-A0A1Y1HUD1-F1
#
_entry.id   AF-A0A1Y1HUD1-F1
#
_cell.length_a   1.000
_cell.length_b   1.000
_cell.length_c   1.000
_cell.angle_alpha   90.00
_cell.angle_beta   90.00
_cell.angle_gamma   90.00
#
_symmetry.space_group_name_H-M   'P 1'
#
loop_
_entity.id
_entity.type
_entity.pdbx_description
1 polymer ?
#
loop_
_entity_poly.entity_id
_entity_poly.type
_entity_poly.pdbx_seq_one_letter_code
_entity_poly.pdbx_strand_id
1 'polypeptide(L)'
;MELLVDLPSRGNFVHAGPPVQGAPSLYVCDHDTQAPDDQIITTDPTNILIRALTLRKDVKGRAKGGGGIADARKGKTKDGGDAKGKRVADRQPEGKQSAKRQNIGSSREETNGASPGGYYTEQELQSFTVERLKTLLKEHGYPLKGRKDELVNRAMQIKK
;
A
#
# COMPACT_ATOMS: atom_id res chain seq x y z
N MET A 1 -6.63 -30.08 44.00
CA MET A 1 -5.96 -29.45 42.84
C MET A 1 -6.57 -30.06 41.58
N GLU A 2 -7.64 -29.48 41.05
CA GLU A 2 -8.53 -30.16 40.08
C GLU A 2 -8.87 -29.30 38.86
N LEU A 3 -7.92 -28.46 38.41
CA LEU A 3 -8.14 -27.51 37.31
C LEU A 3 -7.93 -28.10 35.91
N LEU A 4 -7.63 -29.40 35.77
CA LEU A 4 -7.15 -30.00 34.51
C LEU A 4 -7.69 -31.41 34.19
N VAL A 5 -8.67 -31.93 34.94
CA VAL A 5 -9.10 -33.35 34.81
C VAL A 5 -10.07 -33.63 33.66
N ASP A 6 -10.78 -32.62 33.14
CA ASP A 6 -11.80 -32.78 32.09
C ASP A 6 -11.51 -31.94 30.83
N LEU A 7 -10.29 -32.07 30.31
CA LEU A 7 -9.95 -31.44 29.03
C LEU A 7 -10.77 -32.06 27.89
N PRO A 8 -11.30 -31.25 26.94
CA PRO A 8 -12.05 -31.76 25.80
C PRO A 8 -11.19 -32.73 24.97
N SER A 9 -11.60 -34.01 24.92
CA SER A 9 -10.94 -35.02 24.10
C SER A 9 -11.71 -35.25 22.80
N ARG A 10 -10.98 -35.23 21.67
CA ARG A 10 -11.50 -35.67 20.36
C ARG A 10 -11.10 -37.10 20.00
N GLY A 11 -10.45 -37.84 20.91
CA GLY A 11 -10.08 -39.25 20.72
C GLY A 11 -8.78 -39.51 19.94
N ASN A 12 -8.02 -38.48 19.55
CA ASN A 12 -6.89 -38.64 18.61
C ASN A 12 -5.60 -39.23 19.21
N PHE A 13 -5.47 -39.30 20.54
CA PHE A 13 -4.22 -39.67 21.22
C PHE A 13 -4.36 -40.81 22.24
N VAL A 14 -5.34 -41.69 22.03
CA VAL A 14 -5.60 -42.86 22.91
C VAL A 14 -4.55 -43.96 22.80
N HIS A 15 -3.74 -43.95 21.75
CA HIS A 15 -2.58 -44.83 21.56
C HIS A 15 -1.41 -44.01 21.06
N ALA A 16 -0.22 -44.22 21.63
CA ALA A 16 1.01 -43.64 21.12
C ALA A 16 1.41 -44.39 19.84
N GLY A 17 1.35 -43.68 18.71
CA GLY A 17 1.89 -44.17 17.44
C GLY A 17 3.43 -44.16 17.44
N PRO A 18 4.07 -44.90 16.51
CA PRO A 18 5.51 -44.83 16.33
C PRO A 18 5.95 -43.39 16.03
N PRO A 19 7.18 -42.99 16.43
CA PRO A 19 7.69 -41.67 16.10
C PRO A 19 7.69 -41.49 14.59
N VAL A 20 7.09 -40.39 14.11
CA VAL A 20 7.16 -40.02 12.70
C VAL A 20 8.61 -39.63 12.42
N GLN A 21 9.36 -40.52 11.78
CA GLN A 21 10.73 -40.28 11.37
C GLN A 21 10.71 -39.73 9.94
N GLY A 22 11.18 -38.49 9.77
CA GLY A 22 11.34 -37.84 8.47
C GLY A 22 10.40 -36.66 8.22
N ALA A 23 10.60 -36.00 7.08
CA ALA A 23 9.72 -34.94 6.61
C ALA A 23 8.38 -35.50 6.11
N PRO A 24 7.27 -34.75 6.21
CA PRO A 24 6.02 -35.15 5.59
C PRO A 24 6.19 -35.34 4.08
N SER A 25 5.42 -36.24 3.49
CA SER A 25 5.45 -36.50 2.06
C SER A 25 5.11 -35.23 1.27
N LEU A 26 5.87 -34.95 0.22
CA LEU A 26 5.57 -33.88 -0.72
C LEU A 26 4.28 -34.21 -1.47
N TYR A 27 3.31 -33.31 -1.43
CA TYR A 27 2.11 -33.43 -2.25
C TYR A 27 2.43 -33.07 -3.70
N VAL A 28 2.10 -33.96 -4.64
CA VAL A 28 2.26 -33.78 -6.08
C VAL A 28 0.87 -33.87 -6.72
N CYS A 29 0.46 -32.82 -7.42
CA CYS A 29 -0.83 -32.78 -8.11
C CYS A 29 -0.73 -33.52 -9.45
N ASP A 30 -1.40 -34.66 -9.59
CA ASP A 30 -1.54 -35.38 -10.88
C ASP A 30 -2.75 -34.92 -11.70
N HIS A 31 -3.61 -34.09 -11.12
CA HIS A 31 -4.82 -33.55 -11.74
C HIS A 31 -4.81 -32.03 -11.73
N ASP A 32 -5.65 -31.44 -12.57
CA ASP A 32 -5.82 -30.00 -12.59
C ASP A 32 -6.40 -29.51 -11.26
N THR A 33 -5.72 -28.53 -10.68
CA THR A 33 -6.06 -27.88 -9.41
C THR A 33 -6.36 -26.40 -9.59
N GLN A 34 -6.67 -25.97 -10.83
CA GLN A 34 -7.23 -24.65 -11.05
C GLN A 34 -8.46 -24.43 -10.16
N ALA A 35 -8.55 -23.24 -9.59
CA ALA A 35 -9.76 -22.82 -8.89
C ALA A 35 -10.94 -22.82 -9.88
N PRO A 36 -12.18 -23.06 -9.42
CA PRO A 36 -13.37 -22.94 -10.25
C PRO A 36 -13.43 -21.57 -10.95
N ASP A 37 -13.76 -21.57 -12.25
CA ASP A 37 -13.70 -20.38 -13.12
C ASP A 37 -14.54 -19.18 -12.63
N ASP A 38 -15.59 -19.45 -11.85
CA ASP A 38 -16.50 -18.46 -11.31
C ASP A 38 -15.98 -17.77 -10.03
N GLN A 39 -14.93 -18.31 -9.41
CA GLN A 39 -14.37 -17.79 -8.15
C GLN A 39 -13.21 -16.83 -8.40
N ILE A 40 -13.55 -15.57 -8.66
CA ILE A 40 -12.57 -14.51 -8.91
C ILE A 40 -12.32 -13.70 -7.64
N ILE A 41 -11.11 -13.78 -7.10
CA ILE A 41 -10.69 -12.93 -5.97
C ILE A 41 -10.31 -11.55 -6.51
N THR A 42 -11.13 -10.54 -6.22
CA THR A 42 -10.86 -9.14 -6.58
C THR A 42 -10.61 -8.27 -5.36
N THR A 43 -9.70 -7.32 -5.48
CA THR A 43 -9.46 -6.30 -4.45
C THR A 43 -10.19 -5.02 -4.81
N ASP A 44 -10.89 -4.42 -3.84
CA ASP A 44 -11.51 -3.11 -4.01
C ASP A 44 -10.42 -2.04 -4.30
N PRO A 45 -10.43 -1.39 -5.47
CA PRO A 45 -9.40 -0.43 -5.85
C PRO A 45 -9.57 0.94 -5.17
N THR A 46 -10.65 1.15 -4.42
CA THR A 46 -10.95 2.42 -3.77
C THR A 46 -10.03 2.65 -2.57
N ASN A 47 -9.44 3.84 -2.47
CA ASN A 47 -8.66 4.21 -1.30
C ASN A 47 -9.50 4.11 -0.02
N ILE A 48 -8.92 3.56 1.05
CA ILE A 48 -9.61 3.31 2.32
C ILE A 48 -10.26 4.55 2.93
N LEU A 49 -9.65 5.73 2.79
CA LEU A 49 -10.18 6.98 3.32
C LEU A 49 -11.43 7.42 2.55
N ILE A 50 -11.40 7.29 1.22
CA ILE A 50 -12.53 7.61 0.35
C ILE A 50 -13.70 6.67 0.68
N ARG A 51 -13.45 5.36 0.74
CA ARG A 51 -14.46 4.37 1.12
C ARG A 51 -15.08 4.69 2.48
N ALA A 52 -14.27 5.00 3.49
CA ALA A 52 -14.76 5.34 4.82
C ALA A 52 -15.62 6.62 4.83
N LEU A 53 -15.21 7.66 4.09
CA LEU A 53 -15.98 8.89 3.98
C LEU A 53 -17.31 8.68 3.26
N THR A 54 -17.31 7.93 2.16
CA THR A 54 -18.52 7.59 1.39
C THR A 54 -19.51 6.80 2.25
N LEU A 55 -19.04 5.75 2.95
CA LEU A 55 -19.86 4.98 3.89
C LEU A 55 -20.48 5.88 4.98
N ARG A 56 -19.70 6.81 5.55
CA ARG A 56 -20.23 7.78 6.54
C ARG A 56 -21.28 8.72 5.96
N LYS A 57 -21.09 9.15 4.70
CA LYS A 57 -22.04 10.02 4.01
C LYS A 57 -23.36 9.31 3.74
N ASP A 58 -23.31 8.05 3.30
CA ASP A 58 -24.49 7.24 3.01
C ASP A 58 -25.27 6.88 4.27
N VAL A 59 -24.56 6.57 5.36
CA VAL A 59 -25.19 6.36 6.68
C VAL A 59 -25.83 7.65 7.20
N LYS A 60 -25.19 8.82 7.03
CA LYS A 60 -25.77 10.12 7.43
C LYS A 60 -26.93 10.57 6.54
N GLY A 61 -26.92 10.18 5.26
CA GLY A 61 -28.02 10.39 4.32
C GLY A 61 -29.23 9.51 4.64
N ARG A 62 -29.01 8.26 5.02
CA ARG A 62 -30.06 7.33 5.50
C ARG A 62 -30.60 7.69 6.89
N ALA A 63 -29.76 8.23 7.78
CA ALA A 63 -30.16 8.68 9.11
C ALA A 63 -31.02 9.97 9.12
N LYS A 64 -31.18 10.66 7.99
CA LYS A 64 -32.21 11.70 7.84
C LYS A 64 -33.60 11.15 7.49
N GLY A 65 -33.73 9.84 7.26
CA GLY A 65 -34.99 9.16 6.93
C GLY A 65 -35.51 8.19 8.00
N GLY A 66 -34.85 8.03 9.14
CA GLY A 66 -35.30 7.14 10.22
C GLY A 66 -34.77 7.61 11.56
N GLY A 67 -35.68 7.96 12.47
CA GLY A 67 -35.35 8.54 13.78
C GLY A 67 -34.73 7.55 14.77
N GLY A 68 -34.03 8.13 15.75
CA GLY A 68 -33.48 7.48 16.96
C GLY A 68 -32.02 7.04 16.79
N ILE A 69 -31.04 7.38 17.64
CA ILE A 69 -31.01 7.96 18.99
C ILE A 69 -29.82 8.94 19.01
N ALA A 70 -30.07 10.15 19.49
CA ALA A 70 -29.03 11.13 19.75
C ALA A 70 -28.42 10.85 21.13
N ASP A 71 -27.14 10.49 21.18
CA ASP A 71 -26.36 10.63 22.41
C ASP A 71 -25.35 11.77 22.28
N ALA A 72 -25.43 12.64 23.26
CA ALA A 72 -24.89 13.99 23.28
C ALA A 72 -23.36 14.01 23.37
N ARG A 73 -22.71 14.77 22.47
CA ARG A 73 -21.58 15.65 22.85
C ARG A 73 -21.69 16.99 22.12
N LYS A 74 -22.34 17.92 22.81
CA LYS A 74 -22.56 19.32 22.44
C LYS A 74 -21.33 20.15 22.81
N GLY A 75 -20.53 20.52 21.82
CA GLY A 75 -19.61 21.66 21.89
C GLY A 75 -20.16 22.79 21.03
N LYS A 76 -20.92 23.69 21.65
CA LYS A 76 -21.58 24.85 21.03
C LYS A 76 -20.67 26.07 21.18
N THR A 77 -20.13 26.59 20.08
CA THR A 77 -19.80 28.01 19.97
C THR A 77 -20.43 28.53 18.68
N LYS A 78 -21.45 29.37 18.85
CA LYS A 78 -22.00 30.25 17.82
C LYS A 78 -21.65 31.67 18.27
N ASP A 79 -21.00 32.41 17.38
CA ASP A 79 -21.14 33.85 17.18
C ASP A 79 -20.43 34.10 15.83
N GLY A 80 -20.98 34.72 14.79
CA GLY A 80 -21.86 35.87 14.72
C GLY A 80 -21.14 36.89 13.82
N GLY A 81 -21.69 37.26 12.65
CA GLY A 81 -21.09 38.29 11.81
C GLY A 81 -21.44 38.23 10.32
N ASP A 82 -22.51 38.94 9.95
CA ASP A 82 -22.94 39.33 8.61
C ASP A 82 -21.85 39.94 7.71
N ALA A 83 -21.89 39.65 6.38
CA ALA A 83 -21.63 40.62 5.30
C ALA A 83 -21.72 40.01 3.89
N LYS A 84 -22.87 40.25 3.23
CA LYS A 84 -23.01 40.83 1.89
C LYS A 84 -21.70 41.09 1.09
N GLY A 85 -21.47 40.36 -0.02
CA GLY A 85 -20.56 40.86 -1.07
C GLY A 85 -19.90 39.85 -2.02
N LYS A 86 -20.45 39.72 -3.24
CA LYS A 86 -19.76 39.64 -4.55
C LYS A 86 -18.49 38.77 -4.68
N ARG A 87 -18.57 37.70 -5.50
CA ARG A 87 -17.98 37.59 -6.86
C ARG A 87 -18.15 36.17 -7.41
N VAL A 88 -18.91 36.07 -8.49
CA VAL A 88 -18.83 34.96 -9.47
C VAL A 88 -17.46 35.02 -10.13
N ALA A 89 -16.80 33.87 -10.26
CA ALA A 89 -15.71 33.68 -11.20
C ALA A 89 -15.92 32.34 -11.90
N ASP A 90 -16.55 32.41 -13.07
CA ASP A 90 -16.51 31.37 -14.09
C ASP A 90 -15.05 31.19 -14.54
N ARG A 91 -14.55 29.95 -14.49
CA ARG A 91 -13.36 29.49 -15.22
C ARG A 91 -13.50 28.00 -15.55
N GLN A 92 -14.07 27.71 -16.72
CA GLN A 92 -13.61 26.60 -17.58
C GLN A 92 -12.15 26.91 -18.01
N PRO A 93 -11.25 25.92 -18.23
CA PRO A 93 -11.44 24.92 -19.30
C PRO A 93 -10.82 23.52 -19.11
N GLU A 94 -11.34 22.58 -19.92
CA GLU A 94 -10.62 21.56 -20.71
C GLU A 94 -9.72 20.50 -20.05
N GLY A 95 -10.13 19.24 -20.22
CA GLY A 95 -9.37 18.16 -20.86
C GLY A 95 -7.96 17.85 -20.36
N LYS A 96 -7.82 16.69 -19.69
CA LYS A 96 -6.86 15.61 -20.08
C LYS A 96 -7.03 14.37 -19.19
N GLN A 97 -7.37 13.28 -19.85
CA GLN A 97 -7.47 11.93 -19.30
C GLN A 97 -6.16 11.55 -18.59
N SER A 98 -6.25 11.23 -17.30
CA SER A 98 -5.11 10.77 -16.51
C SER A 98 -4.88 9.28 -16.80
N ALA A 99 -3.95 8.97 -17.71
CA ALA A 99 -3.53 7.60 -17.99
C ALA A 99 -2.88 6.98 -16.74
N LYS A 100 -3.58 6.04 -16.12
CA LYS A 100 -3.14 5.26 -14.97
C LYS A 100 -2.10 4.23 -15.43
N ARG A 101 -0.81 4.53 -15.31
CA ARG A 101 0.27 3.55 -15.57
C ARG A 101 0.33 2.54 -14.42
N GLN A 102 0.36 1.25 -14.78
CA GLN A 102 0.54 0.12 -13.87
C GLN A 102 1.94 0.17 -13.24
N ASN A 103 2.00 -0.01 -11.91
CA ASN A 103 3.25 -0.14 -11.15
C ASN A 103 3.59 -1.63 -11.06
N ILE A 104 4.46 -2.11 -11.95
CA ILE A 104 5.06 -3.44 -11.82
C ILE A 104 6.17 -3.31 -10.78
N GLY A 105 5.92 -3.84 -9.59
CA GLY A 105 6.95 -4.00 -8.56
C GLY A 105 7.94 -5.08 -9.00
N SER A 106 9.06 -4.67 -9.59
CA SER A 106 10.22 -5.56 -9.73
C SER A 106 10.84 -5.77 -8.36
N SER A 107 10.66 -6.96 -7.80
CA SER A 107 11.61 -7.52 -6.84
C SER A 107 12.94 -7.69 -7.59
N ARG A 108 13.97 -6.93 -7.22
CA ARG A 108 15.31 -7.18 -7.72
C ARG A 108 16.28 -7.19 -6.55
N GLU A 109 16.95 -8.33 -6.44
CA GLU A 109 18.00 -8.65 -5.49
C GLU A 109 19.08 -7.56 -5.45
N GLU A 110 19.55 -7.25 -4.25
CA GLU A 110 20.73 -6.43 -4.02
C GLU A 110 21.98 -7.18 -4.49
N THR A 111 22.27 -7.11 -5.79
CA THR A 111 23.61 -7.41 -6.29
C THR A 111 24.46 -6.16 -6.12
N ASN A 112 25.32 -6.14 -5.09
CA ASN A 112 26.45 -5.22 -4.98
C ASN A 112 27.47 -5.53 -6.11
N GLY A 113 27.10 -5.22 -7.35
CA GLY A 113 27.97 -5.27 -8.51
C GLY A 113 28.46 -3.86 -8.80
N ALA A 114 29.61 -3.48 -8.24
CA ALA A 114 30.33 -2.32 -8.76
C ALA A 114 30.71 -2.62 -10.22
N SER A 115 30.24 -1.80 -11.16
CA SER A 115 30.62 -1.90 -12.56
C SER A 115 32.16 -1.86 -12.70
N PRO A 116 32.77 -2.65 -13.60
CA PRO A 116 34.22 -2.91 -13.65
C PRO A 116 35.08 -1.71 -14.12
N GLY A 117 34.48 -0.54 -14.29
CA GLY A 117 35.15 0.74 -14.17
C GLY A 117 34.19 1.63 -13.41
N GLY A 118 34.64 2.37 -12.40
CA GLY A 118 33.79 3.02 -11.39
C GLY A 118 32.86 4.14 -11.87
N TYR A 119 32.39 4.09 -13.12
CA TYR A 119 31.29 4.82 -13.70
C TYR A 119 30.00 4.00 -13.56
N TYR A 120 28.90 4.69 -13.27
CA TYR A 120 27.56 4.10 -13.31
C TYR A 120 26.96 4.40 -14.68
N THR A 121 26.35 3.41 -15.31
CA THR A 121 25.55 3.61 -16.52
C THR A 121 24.25 4.35 -16.17
N GLU A 122 23.65 5.01 -17.16
CA GLU A 122 22.38 5.72 -16.96
C GLU A 122 21.27 4.76 -16.48
N GLN A 123 21.24 3.54 -17.01
CA GLN A 123 20.27 2.51 -16.62
C GLN A 123 20.45 2.06 -15.16
N GLU A 124 21.70 1.93 -14.70
CA GLU A 124 22.00 1.62 -13.29
C GLU A 124 21.55 2.77 -12.37
N LEU A 125 21.80 4.03 -12.73
CA LEU A 125 21.37 5.17 -11.93
C LEU A 125 19.84 5.34 -11.89
N GLN A 126 19.15 5.04 -12.99
CA GLN A 126 17.69 5.03 -13.02
C GLN A 126 17.10 3.92 -12.14
N SER A 127 17.81 2.79 -12.00
CA SER A 127 17.41 1.70 -11.11
C SER A 127 17.52 2.04 -9.63
N PHE A 128 18.39 3.00 -9.26
CA PHE A 128 18.57 3.41 -7.86
C PHE A 128 17.35 4.13 -7.30
N THR A 129 17.15 3.95 -5.99
CA THR A 129 16.16 4.71 -5.23
C THR A 129 16.62 6.16 -5.05
N VAL A 130 15.68 7.06 -4.78
CA VAL A 130 15.99 8.48 -4.53
C VAL A 130 16.93 8.65 -3.34
N GLU A 131 16.82 7.80 -2.33
CA GLU A 131 17.71 7.80 -1.16
C GLU A 131 19.14 7.42 -1.56
N ARG A 132 19.32 6.36 -2.35
CA ARG A 132 20.63 5.93 -2.85
C ARG A 132 21.28 6.97 -3.75
N LEU A 133 20.50 7.65 -4.59
CA LEU A 133 20.97 8.77 -5.41
C LEU A 133 21.41 9.96 -4.54
N LYS A 134 20.66 10.28 -3.48
CA LYS A 134 21.04 11.36 -2.55
C LYS A 134 22.28 11.03 -1.73
N THR A 135 22.47 9.79 -1.29
CA THR A 135 23.70 9.40 -0.58
C THR A 135 24.91 9.55 -1.49
N LEU A 136 24.81 9.09 -2.74
CA LEU A 136 25.87 9.19 -3.74
C LEU A 136 26.19 10.66 -4.04
N LEU A 137 25.18 11.50 -4.27
CA LEU A 137 25.38 12.94 -4.47
C LEU A 137 25.97 13.64 -3.24
N LYS A 138 25.59 13.22 -2.03
CA LYS A 138 26.10 13.78 -0.77
C LYS A 138 27.59 13.48 -0.57
N GLU A 139 28.02 12.25 -0.87
CA GLU A 139 29.44 11.85 -0.81
C GLU A 139 30.29 12.67 -1.79
N HIS A 140 29.74 12.99 -2.95
CA HIS A 140 30.40 13.80 -3.97
C HIS A 140 30.13 15.32 -3.86
N GLY A 141 29.44 15.78 -2.82
CA GLY A 141 29.21 17.21 -2.55
C GLY A 141 28.19 17.91 -3.47
N TYR A 142 27.37 17.15 -4.21
CA TYR A 142 26.37 17.71 -5.14
C TYR A 142 25.03 18.03 -4.45
N PRO A 143 24.24 18.99 -4.98
CA PRO A 143 22.94 19.37 -4.43
C PRO A 143 21.90 18.24 -4.43
N LEU A 144 21.21 18.06 -3.28
CA LEU A 144 20.26 16.96 -3.03
C LEU A 144 18.79 17.27 -3.34
N LYS A 145 18.50 18.45 -3.88
CA LYS A 145 17.13 18.93 -4.17
C LYS A 145 16.75 18.66 -5.62
N GLY A 146 15.51 18.25 -5.86
CA GLY A 146 14.98 18.05 -7.22
C GLY A 146 14.16 16.77 -7.37
N ARG A 147 13.66 16.54 -8.58
CA ARG A 147 13.02 15.27 -9.00
C ARG A 147 14.05 14.16 -9.19
N LYS A 148 13.61 12.90 -9.21
CA LYS A 148 14.51 11.73 -9.39
C LYS A 148 15.39 11.87 -10.63
N ASP A 149 14.83 12.32 -11.75
CA ASP A 149 15.55 12.48 -13.02
C ASP A 149 16.68 13.51 -12.92
N GLU A 150 16.48 14.60 -12.17
CA GLU A 150 17.53 15.59 -11.92
C GLU A 150 18.67 15.03 -11.07
N LEU A 151 18.36 14.14 -10.12
CA LEU A 151 19.37 13.47 -9.29
C LEU A 151 20.19 12.47 -10.13
N VAL A 152 19.54 11.73 -11.04
CA VAL A 152 20.20 10.82 -11.98
C VAL A 152 21.13 11.59 -12.91
N ASN A 153 20.67 12.69 -13.50
CA ASN A 153 21.48 13.54 -14.39
C ASN A 153 22.71 14.12 -13.68
N ARG A 154 22.60 14.47 -12.39
CA ARG A 154 23.75 14.93 -11.61
C ARG A 154 24.67 13.77 -11.23
N ALA A 155 24.12 12.61 -10.90
CA ALA A 155 24.93 11.43 -10.60
C ALA A 155 25.75 10.97 -11.82
N MET A 156 25.24 11.16 -13.04
CA MET A 156 25.99 10.98 -14.29
C MET A 156 27.19 11.93 -14.42
N GLN A 157 27.14 13.13 -13.83
CA GLN A 157 28.20 14.14 -13.93
C GLN A 157 29.38 13.90 -12.98
N ILE A 158 29.24 12.99 -12.00
CA ILE A 158 30.24 12.78 -10.94
C ILE A 158 31.59 12.27 -11.46
N LYS A 159 31.68 11.79 -12.71
CA LYS A 159 32.93 11.36 -13.36
C LYS A 159 33.06 11.80 -14.83
N LYS A 160 32.57 12.99 -15.16
CA LYS A 160 33.08 13.74 -16.32
C LYS A 160 34.17 14.69 -15.84
#